data_AF-A0A0W7WP33-F1
#
_entry.id   AF-A0A0W7WP33-F1
#
_cell.length_a   1.000
_cell.length_b   1.000
_cell.length_c   1.000
_cell.angle_alpha   90.00
_cell.angle_beta   90.00
_cell.angle_gamma   90.00
#
_symmetry.space_group_name_H-M   'P 1'
#
loop_
_entity.id
_entity.type
_entity.pdbx_description
1 polymer ?
#
loop_
_entity_poly.entity_id
_entity_poly.type
_entity_poly.pdbx_seq_one_letter_code
_entity_poly.pdbx_strand_id
1 'polypeptide(L)' 'MTGSEILTGIALVLVIEGLVYALAPSLVERLLEALRAMPIEMRRNLGLLTLVTGLILHWFAKA' A
#
# COMPACT_ATOMS: atom_id res chain seq x y z
N MET A 1 1.10 15.43 13.98
CA MET A 1 0.52 14.09 14.09
C MET A 1 0.37 13.74 15.56
N THR A 2 -0.84 13.46 16.02
CA THR A 2 -1.07 12.92 17.38
C THR A 2 -0.84 11.40 17.38
N GLY A 3 -0.65 10.80 18.56
CA GLY A 3 -0.50 9.34 18.68
C GLY A 3 -1.72 8.56 18.19
N SER A 4 -2.92 9.14 18.30
CA SER A 4 -4.16 8.54 17.80
C SER A 4 -4.23 8.48 16.28
N GLU A 5 -3.76 9.50 15.56
CA GLU A 5 -3.74 9.51 14.09
C GLU A 5 -2.85 8.39 13.53
N ILE A 6 -1.70 8.13 14.18
CA ILE A 6 -0.80 7.02 13.82
C ILE A 6 -1.50 5.68 14.00
N LEU A 7 -2.15 5.48 15.16
CA LEU A 7 -2.88 4.24 15.45
C LEU A 7 -4.01 4.00 14.43
N THR A 8 -4.76 5.04 14.07
CA THR A 8 -5.80 4.95 13.04
C THR A 8 -5.22 4.57 11.68
N GLY A 9 -4.09 5.16 11.28
CA GLY A 9 -3.41 4.81 10.03
C GLY A 9 -3.00 3.34 9.99
N ILE A 10 -2.39 2.83 11.06
CA ILE A 10 -2.01 1.41 11.18
C ILE A 10 -3.24 0.51 11.16
N ALA A 11 -4.29 0.85 11.91
CA ALA A 11 -5.52 0.07 11.96
C ALA A 11 -6.17 -0.06 10.57
N LEU A 12 -6.24 1.03 9.80
CA LEU A 12 -6.78 1.01 8.44
C LEU A 12 -5.94 0.16 7.49
N VAL A 13 -4.61 0.25 7.56
CA VAL A 13 -3.71 -0.62 6.77
C VAL A 13 -3.98 -2.09 7.06
N LEU A 14 -4.08 -2.48 8.33
CA LEU A 14 -4.36 -3.87 8.72
C LEU A 14 -5.72 -4.36 8.22
N VAL A 15 -6.76 -3.51 8.29
CA VAL A 15 -8.09 -3.85 7.77
C VAL A 15 -8.03 -4.05 6.26
N ILE A 16 -7.44 -3.13 5.51
CA ILE A 16 -7.37 -3.20 4.04
C ILE A 16 -6.57 -4.44 3.61
N GLU A 17 -5.37 -4.64 4.16
CA GLU A 17 -4.52 -5.80 3.87
C GLU A 17 -5.23 -7.11 4.23
N GLY A 18 -5.83 -7.19 5.43
CA GLY A 18 -6.58 -8.36 5.90
C GLY A 18 -7.75 -8.73 4.99
N LEU A 19 -8.47 -7.73 4.47
CA LEU A 19 -9.57 -7.95 3.51
C LEU A 19 -9.07 -8.54 2.20
N VAL A 20 -7.92 -8.08 1.69
CA VAL A 20 -7.33 -8.64 0.46
C VAL A 20 -6.99 -10.13 0.68
N TYR A 21 -6.37 -10.48 1.81
CA TYR A 21 -6.06 -11.87 2.14
C TYR A 21 -7.33 -12.73 2.34
N ALA A 22 -8.35 -12.20 3.00
CA ALA A 22 -9.57 -12.96 3.32
C ALA A 22 -10.50 -13.13 2.11
N LEU A 23 -10.65 -12.11 1.26
CA LEU A 23 -11.62 -12.09 0.16
C LEU A 23 -11.04 -12.49 -1.19
N ALA A 24 -9.75 -12.24 -1.43
CA ALA A 24 -9.11 -12.47 -2.72
C ALA A 24 -7.68 -13.03 -2.59
N PRO A 25 -7.48 -14.19 -1.93
CA PRO A 25 -6.14 -14.76 -1.73
C PRO A 25 -5.42 -15.05 -3.06
N SER A 26 -6.13 -15.48 -4.10
CA SER A 26 -5.54 -15.73 -5.43
C SER A 26 -5.07 -14.46 -6.14
N LEU A 27 -5.63 -13.29 -5.80
CA LEU A 27 -5.13 -12.01 -6.31
C LEU A 27 -3.74 -11.72 -5.74
N VAL A 28 -3.52 -12.01 -4.46
CA VAL A 28 -2.22 -11.83 -3.79
C VAL A 28 -1.15 -12.66 -4.49
N GLU A 29 -1.42 -13.94 -4.74
CA GLU A 29 -0.49 -14.83 -5.44
C GLU A 29 -0.11 -14.28 -6.81
N ARG A 30 -1.10 -13.88 -7.62
CA ARG A 30 -0.87 -13.31 -8.96
C ARG A 30 -0.10 -12.00 -8.92
N LEU A 31 -0.37 -11.14 -7.93
CA LEU A 31 0.37 -9.89 -7.73
C LEU A 31 1.84 -10.17 -7.36
N LEU A 32 2.08 -11.14 -6.48
CA LEU A 32 3.44 -11.53 -6.09
C LEU A 32 4.22 -12.14 -7.26
N GLU A 33 3.57 -12.96 -8.09
CA GLU A 33 4.16 -13.49 -9.32
C GLU A 33 4.52 -12.37 -10.30
N ALA A 34 3.61 -11.42 -10.53
CA ALA A 34 3.85 -10.28 -11.39
C ALA A 34 5.02 -9.42 -10.87
N LEU A 35 5.06 -9.13 -9.56
CA LEU A 35 6.16 -8.42 -8.92
C LEU A 35 7.48 -9.18 -9.05
N ARG A 36 7.46 -10.51 -8.91
CA ARG A 36 8.65 -11.35 -9.04
C ARG A 36 9.21 -11.37 -10.47
N ALA A 37 8.36 -11.23 -11.48
CA ALA A 37 8.78 -11.15 -12.88
C ALA A 37 9.41 -9.80 -13.25
N MET A 38 9.16 -8.73 -12.48
CA MET A 38 9.71 -7.39 -12.76
C MET A 38 11.20 -7.27 -12.42
N PRO A 39 12.00 -6.50 -13.19
CA PRO A 39 13.35 -6.09 -12.80
C PRO A 39 13.37 -5.29 -11.49
N ILE A 40 14.50 -5.30 -10.79
CA ILE A 40 14.61 -4.63 -9.47
C ILE A 40 14.40 -3.11 -9.57
N GLU A 41 14.89 -2.44 -10.62
CA GLU A 41 14.65 -1.00 -10.77
C GLU A 41 13.17 -0.69 -10.94
N MET A 42 12.43 -1.51 -11.69
CA MET A 42 11.00 -1.32 -11.90
C MET A 42 10.22 -1.47 -10.59
N ARG A 43 10.55 -2.46 -9.76
CA ARG A 43 9.92 -2.62 -8.43
C ARG A 43 10.19 -1.42 -7.52
N ARG A 44 11.41 -0.88 -7.56
CA ARG A 44 11.78 0.33 -6.80
C ARG A 44 10.98 1.54 -7.28
N ASN A 45 10.88 1.73 -8.60
CA ASN A 45 10.12 2.85 -9.18
C ASN A 45 8.63 2.75 -8.84
N LEU A 46 8.05 1.54 -8.87
CA LEU A 46 6.68 1.30 -8.45
C LEU A 46 6.47 1.71 -6.99
N GLY A 47 7.36 1.31 -6.09
CA GLY A 47 7.30 1.67 -4.67
C GLY A 47 7.48 3.16 -4.41
N LEU A 48 8.35 3.84 -5.16
CA LEU A 48 8.50 5.29 -5.07
C LEU A 48 7.25 6.03 -5.56
N LEU A 49 6.64 5.54 -6.64
CA LEU A 49 5.42 6.11 -7.20
C LEU A 49 4.25 5.98 -6.22
N THR A 50 4.07 4.81 -5.59
CA THR A 50 3.02 4.61 -4.57
C THR A 50 3.25 5.49 -3.34
N LEU A 51 4.50 5.64 -2.89
CA LEU A 51 4.86 6.53 -1.78
C LEU A 51 4.52 8.00 -2.08
N VAL A 52 4.98 8.51 -3.23
CA VAL A 52 4.74 9.92 -3.62
C VAL A 52 3.25 10.18 -3.81
N THR A 53 2.53 9.24 -4.44
CA THR A 53 1.07 9.35 -4.60
C THR A 53 0.37 9.40 -3.23
N GLY A 54 0.75 8.55 -2.29
CA GLY A 54 0.20 8.56 -0.93
C GLY A 54 0.43 9.89 -0.20
N LEU A 55 1.63 10.47 -0.32
CA LEU A 55 1.94 11.78 0.25
C LEU A 55 1.09 12.90 -0.38
N ILE A 56 0.92 12.89 -1.71
CA ILE A 56 0.08 13.86 -2.42
C ILE A 56 -1.38 13.76 -1.96
N LEU A 57 -1.93 12.54 -1.90
CA LEU A 57 -3.30 12.32 -1.43
C LEU A 57 -3.48 12.77 0.03
N HIS A 58 -2.53 12.44 0.91
CA HIS A 58 -2.57 12.88 2.30
C HIS A 58 -2.53 14.41 2.42
N TRP A 59 -1.70 15.06 1.59
CA TRP A 59 -1.60 16.52 1.56
C TRP A 59 -2.93 17.16 1.14
N PHE A 60 -3.55 16.67 0.05
CA PHE A 60 -4.87 17.16 -0.37
C PHE A 60 -5.98 16.88 0.63
N ALA A 61 -5.91 15.76 1.37
CA ALA A 61 -6.90 15.44 2.39
C ALA A 61 -6.79 16.33 3.65
N LYS A 62 -5.62 16.94 3.89
CA LYS A 62 -5.37 17.85 5.02
C LYS A 62 -5.34 19.34 4.65
N ALA A 63 -5.27 19.66 3.36
CA ALA A 63 -5.32 21.03 2.83
C ALA A 63 -6.73 21.62 2.98
#